data_AF-A0A1H8DBZ9-F1
#
_entry.id   AF-A0A1H8DBZ9-F1
#
_cell.length_a   1.000
_cell.length_b   1.000
_cell.length_c   1.000
_cell.angle_alpha   90.00
_cell.angle_beta   90.00
_cell.angle_gamma   90.00
#
_symmetry.space_group_name_H-M   'P 1'
#
loop_
_entity.id
_entity.type
_entity.pdbx_description
1 polymer ?
#
loop_
_entity_poly.entity_id
_entity_poly.type
_entity_poly.pdbx_seq_one_letter_code
_entity_poly.pdbx_strand_id
1 'polypeptide(L)' 'MSAEIPETFDEWRYCIEQECKIILTRKYIEQRLTILTALDHEETQRFIRLYGDHHWQQVVSWFERALKL' A
#
# COMPACT_ATOMS: atom_id res chain seq x y z
N MET A 1 -14.84 -14.59 3.29
CA MET A 1 -14.37 -14.25 1.94
C MET A 1 -12.88 -14.00 2.08
N SER A 2 -12.05 -14.81 1.43
CA SER A 2 -10.61 -14.58 1.43
C SER A 2 -10.37 -13.27 0.69
N ALA A 3 -9.89 -12.24 1.39
CA ALA A 3 -9.43 -11.04 0.70
C ALA A 3 -8.22 -11.48 -0.12
N GLU A 4 -8.41 -11.64 -1.43
CA GLU A 4 -7.31 -11.90 -2.35
C GLU A 4 -6.35 -10.72 -2.26
N ILE A 5 -5.05 -11.03 -2.14
CA ILE A 5 -4.03 -9.99 -2.12
C ILE A 5 -4.06 -9.33 -3.50
N PRO A 6 -4.23 -8.00 -3.61
CA PRO A 6 -4.34 -7.34 -4.91
C PRO A 6 -3.05 -7.54 -5.70
N GLU A 7 -3.16 -7.88 -6.98
CA GLU A 7 -2.00 -8.12 -7.86
C GLU A 7 -1.77 -6.93 -8.80
N THR A 8 -2.77 -6.06 -8.95
CA THR A 8 -2.74 -4.88 -9.81
C THR A 8 -3.07 -3.58 -9.07
N PHE A 9 -2.68 -2.44 -9.68
CA PHE A 9 -2.98 -1.11 -9.14
C PHE A 9 -4.49 -0.86 -8.98
N ASP A 10 -5.30 -1.29 -9.94
CA ASP A 10 -6.74 -1.04 -9.92
C ASP A 10 -7.45 -1.89 -8.85
N GLU A 11 -7.03 -3.15 -8.68
CA GLU A 11 -7.50 -4.01 -7.58
C GLU A 11 -7.08 -3.45 -6.23
N TRP A 12 -5.84 -3.00 -6.09
CA TRP A 12 -5.34 -2.38 -4.86
C TRP A 12 -6.12 -1.09 -4.53
N ARG A 13 -6.36 -0.23 -5.51
CA ARG A 13 -7.13 1.01 -5.30
C ARG A 13 -8.57 0.69 -4.93
N TYR A 14 -9.19 -0.26 -5.62
CA TYR A 14 -10.54 -0.71 -5.28
C TYR A 14 -10.60 -1.28 -3.86
N CYS A 15 -9.65 -2.14 -3.48
CA CYS A 15 -9.58 -2.71 -2.13
C CYS A 15 -9.47 -1.59 -1.08
N ILE A 16 -8.53 -0.66 -1.24
CA ILE A 16 -8.34 0.43 -0.26
C ILE A 16 -9.57 1.35 -0.18
N GLU A 17 -10.10 1.81 -1.31
CA GLU A 17 -11.16 2.82 -1.30
C GLU A 17 -12.55 2.22 -1.08
N GLN A 18 -12.83 1.05 -1.66
CA GLN A 18 -14.15 0.44 -1.64
C GLN A 18 -14.31 -0.61 -0.55
N GLU A 19 -13.30 -1.42 -0.27
CA GLU A 19 -13.40 -2.46 0.76
C GLU A 19 -12.94 -1.94 2.13
N CYS A 20 -11.76 -1.33 2.20
CA CYS A 20 -11.22 -0.74 3.42
C CYS A 20 -11.82 0.63 3.76
N LYS A 21 -12.55 1.26 2.83
CA LYS A 21 -13.19 2.59 3.00
C LYS A 21 -12.19 3.70 3.35
N ILE A 22 -10.96 3.58 2.85
CA ILE A 22 -9.88 4.54 3.06
C ILE A 22 -9.81 5.46 1.84
N ILE A 23 -9.95 6.76 2.07
CA ILE A 23 -9.80 7.75 1.00
C ILE A 23 -8.31 8.02 0.78
N LEU A 24 -7.84 7.80 -0.45
CA LEU A 24 -6.46 8.06 -0.88
C LEU A 24 -6.18 9.57 -1.06
N THR A 25 -6.31 10.33 0.02
CA THR A 25 -5.92 11.74 0.02
C THR A 25 -4.40 11.87 -0.12
N ARG A 26 -3.92 12.97 -0.71
CA ARG A 26 -2.50 13.28 -0.81
C ARG A 26 -1.76 13.12 0.52
N LYS A 27 -2.32 13.68 1.61
CA LYS A 27 -1.74 13.58 2.95
C LYS A 27 -1.62 12.13 3.43
N TYR A 28 -2.65 11.32 3.20
CA TYR A 28 -2.63 9.90 3.57
C TYR A 28 -1.54 9.15 2.80
N ILE A 29 -1.46 9.37 1.48
CA ILE A 29 -0.45 8.74 0.62
C ILE A 29 0.97 9.11 1.08
N GLU A 30 1.25 10.40 1.30
CA GLU A 30 2.56 10.87 1.75
C GLU A 30 2.95 10.26 3.11
N GLN A 31 2.00 10.14 4.04
CA GLN A 31 2.22 9.47 5.33
C GLN A 31 2.55 7.98 5.16
N ARG A 32 1.78 7.26 4.31
CA ARG A 32 2.03 5.83 4.05
C ARG A 32 3.37 5.61 3.37
N LEU A 33 3.75 6.44 2.41
CA LEU A 33 5.06 6.36 1.75
C LEU A 33 6.20 6.61 2.73
N THR A 34 6.08 7.60 3.61
CA THR A 34 7.11 7.89 4.64
C THR A 34 7.38 6.67 5.52
N ILE A 35 6.32 5.96 5.92
CA ILE A 35 6.45 4.72 6.71
C ILE A 35 7.03 3.60 5.84
N LEU A 36 6.36 3.23 4.74
CA LEU A 36 6.67 2.03 3.97
C LEU A 36 8.02 2.07 3.24
N THR A 37 8.62 3.26 3.07
CA THR A 37 9.97 3.39 2.49
C THR A 37 11.08 3.35 3.54
N ALA A 38 10.76 3.48 4.83
CA ALA A 38 11.70 3.35 5.93
C ALA A 38 11.85 1.87 6.33
N LEU A 39 12.92 1.21 5.87
CA LEU A 39 13.18 -0.22 6.09
C LEU A 39 13.46 -0.59 7.56
N ASP A 40 13.90 0.37 8.35
CA ASP A 40 14.11 0.24 9.79
C ASP A 40 12.82 0.44 10.61
N HIS A 41 11.76 0.95 9.99
CA HIS A 41 10.48 1.15 10.65
C HIS A 41 9.78 -0.19 10.92
N GLU A 42 9.30 -0.38 12.15
CA GLU A 42 8.68 -1.64 12.60
C GLU A 42 7.50 -2.04 11.72
N GLU A 43 6.64 -1.07 11.34
CA GLU A 43 5.50 -1.32 10.46
C GLU A 43 5.93 -1.83 9.08
N THR A 44 7.00 -1.28 8.50
CA THR A 44 7.52 -1.72 7.19
C THR A 44 8.03 -3.14 7.26
N GLN A 45 8.83 -3.45 8.28
CA GLN A 45 9.32 -4.80 8.47
C GLN A 45 8.19 -5.80 8.73
N ARG A 46 7.16 -5.40 9.49
CA ARG A 46 5.97 -6.22 9.71
C ARG A 46 5.20 -6.44 8.41
N PHE A 47 5.06 -5.41 7.57
CA PHE A 47 4.42 -5.52 6.27
C PHE A 47 5.16 -6.51 5.35
N ILE A 48 6.48 -6.37 5.22
CA ILE A 48 7.33 -7.27 4.43
C ILE A 48 7.24 -8.71 4.95
N ARG A 49 7.24 -8.93 6.27
CA ARG A 49 7.11 -10.28 6.85
C ARG A 49 5.75 -10.94 6.55
N LEU A 50 4.68 -10.16 6.43
CA LEU A 50 3.34 -10.68 6.18
C LEU A 50 3.04 -10.90 4.70
N TYR A 51 3.52 -10.02 3.84
CA TYR A 51 3.15 -9.98 2.42
C TYR A 51 4.31 -10.27 1.46
N GLY A 52 5.55 -10.33 1.96
CA GLY A 52 6.75 -10.53 1.17
C GLY A 52 7.26 -9.26 0.49
N ASP A 53 8.54 -9.28 0.11
CA ASP A 53 9.22 -8.15 -0.51
C ASP A 53 8.59 -7.73 -1.85
N HIS A 54 8.15 -8.70 -2.65
CA HIS A 54 7.55 -8.42 -3.96
C HIS A 54 6.28 -7.57 -3.83
N HIS A 55 5.36 -7.99 -2.96
CA HIS A 55 4.10 -7.27 -2.77
C HIS A 55 4.31 -5.91 -2.09
N TRP A 56 5.25 -5.83 -1.13
CA TRP A 56 5.65 -4.55 -0.54
C TRP A 56 6.13 -3.54 -1.59
N GLN A 57 7.01 -3.96 -2.51
CA GLN A 57 7.49 -3.10 -3.59
C GLN A 57 6.35 -2.66 -4.51
N GLN A 58 5.42 -3.56 -4.85
CA GLN A 58 4.24 -3.22 -5.63
C GLN A 58 3.39 -2.16 -4.92
N VAL A 59 3.06 -2.36 -3.63
CA VAL A 59 2.26 -1.42 -2.84
C VAL A 59 2.92 -0.04 -2.74
N VAL A 60 4.24 0.03 -2.52
CA VAL A 60 4.98 1.30 -2.55
C VAL A 60 4.84 1.97 -3.91
N SER A 61 5.06 1.24 -5.00
CA SER A 61 4.92 1.77 -6.36
C SER A 61 3.50 2.27 -6.67
N TRP A 62 2.47 1.63 -6.11
CA TRP A 62 1.08 2.02 -6.27
C TRP A 62 0.74 3.29 -5.50
N PHE A 63 1.25 3.44 -4.28
CA PHE A 63 1.15 4.71 -3.55
C PHE A 63 1.87 5.84 -4.31
N GLU A 64 3.07 5.60 -4.85
CA GLU A 64 3.78 6.58 -5.68
C GLU A 64 3.02 6.96 -6.95
N ARG A 65 2.38 5.99 -7.61
CA ARG A 65 1.50 6.24 -8.77
C ARG A 65 0.29 7.06 -8.36
N ALA A 66 -0.38 6.71 -7.26
CA ALA A 66 -1.55 7.42 -6.77
C ALA A 66 -1.25 8.89 -6.39
N LEU A 67 -0.03 9.19 -5.95
CA LEU A 67 0.39 10.56 -5.64
C LEU A 67 0.51 11.47 -6.88
N LYS A 68 0.67 10.88 -8.07
CA LYS A 68 0.89 11.59 -9.34
C LYS A 68 -0.38 11.74 -10.17
N LEU A 69 -1.48 11.11 -9.76
CA LEU A 69 -2.80 11.20 -10.41
C LEU A 69 -3.54 12.45 -9.93
#